data_AF-A0A838VGF9-F1
#
_entry.id   AF-A0A838VGF9-F1
#
_cell.length_a   1.000
_cell.length_b   1.000
_cell.length_c   1.000
_cell.angle_alpha   90.00
_cell.angle_beta   90.00
_cell.angle_gamma   90.00
#
_symmetry.space_group_name_H-M   'P 1'
#
loop_
_entity.id
_entity.type
_entity.pdbx_description
1 polymer ?
#
loop_
_entity_poly.entity_id
_entity_poly.type
_entity_poly.pdbx_seq_one_letter_code
_entity_poly.pdbx_strand_id
1 'polypeptide(L)'
;MWTATALVVGGMIGAGIFVLPGQLAPFGWTGVAAWGAAIGGAMLLAYVLTQLAAAKPAATGGIAIVGEALGPLPGLLVGWSYWVGVCSANAIIALTAVRYGAAFVPALTATPLATALGATTLIWALTALNLGGAKDAGRFQVLTTLLKLLPLV
;
A
#
# COMPACT_ATOMS: atom_id res chain seq x y z
N MET A 1 6.58 -14.15 13.80
CA MET A 1 5.13 -14.06 13.58
C MET A 1 4.63 -12.65 13.92
N TRP A 2 4.53 -12.25 15.19
CA TRP A 2 3.95 -10.97 15.63
C TRP A 2 4.52 -9.71 14.95
N THR A 3 5.85 -9.60 14.82
CA THR A 3 6.48 -8.43 14.17
C THR A 3 6.15 -8.33 12.68
N ALA A 4 6.09 -9.47 11.98
CA ALA A 4 5.74 -9.51 10.56
C ALA A 4 4.27 -9.15 10.34
N THR A 5 3.38 -9.69 11.18
CA THR A 5 1.95 -9.35 11.14
C THR A 5 1.72 -7.87 11.48
N ALA A 6 2.36 -7.33 12.51
CA ALA A 6 2.26 -5.92 12.87
C ALA A 6 2.76 -4.99 11.75
N LEU A 7 3.82 -5.38 11.06
CA LEU A 7 4.33 -4.64 9.90
C LEU A 7 3.32 -4.62 8.75
N VAL A 8 2.72 -5.77 8.44
CA VAL A 8 1.68 -5.89 7.39
C VAL A 8 0.45 -5.07 7.74
N VAL A 9 -0.08 -5.23 8.96
CA VAL A 9 -1.26 -4.49 9.44
C VAL A 9 -1.00 -2.98 9.44
N GLY A 10 0.16 -2.54 9.91
CA GLY A 10 0.56 -1.13 9.88
C GLY A 10 0.66 -0.55 8.47
N GLY A 11 1.12 -1.37 7.50
CA GLY A 11 1.12 -1.01 6.08
C GLY A 11 -0.29 -0.85 5.51
N MET A 12 -1.21 -1.77 5.84
CA MET A 12 -2.59 -1.76 5.32
C MET A 12 -3.42 -0.59 5.86
N ILE A 13 -3.35 -0.30 7.16
CA ILE A 13 -4.11 0.82 7.78
C ILE A 13 -3.60 2.18 7.28
N GLY A 14 -2.30 2.28 6.99
CA GLY A 14 -1.60 3.54 6.88
C GLY A 14 -1.91 4.42 5.68
N ALA A 15 -2.29 3.87 4.52
CA ALA A 15 -2.46 4.64 3.29
C ALA A 15 -3.92 4.74 2.83
N GLY A 16 -4.73 3.71 3.07
CA GLY A 16 -6.10 3.65 2.57
C GLY A 16 -7.10 4.48 3.37
N ILE A 17 -7.06 4.38 4.70
CA ILE A 17 -8.13 4.91 5.55
C ILE A 17 -8.23 6.45 5.54
N PHE A 18 -7.16 7.15 5.18
CA PHE A 18 -7.14 8.61 5.14
C PHE A 18 -7.64 9.20 3.82
N VAL A 19 -7.61 8.41 2.74
CA VAL A 19 -7.98 8.86 1.39
C VAL A 19 -9.38 8.38 0.99
N LEU A 20 -9.69 7.12 1.32
CA LEU A 20 -10.91 6.45 0.88
C LEU A 20 -12.22 7.08 1.41
N PRO A 21 -12.33 7.52 2.68
CA PRO A 21 -13.57 8.14 3.17
C PRO A 21 -13.91 9.43 2.42
N GLY A 22 -12.92 10.26 2.10
CA GLY A 22 -13.14 11.50 1.32
C GLY A 22 -13.61 11.22 -0.11
N GLN A 23 -13.10 10.15 -0.73
CA GLN A 23 -13.55 9.72 -2.06
C GLN A 23 -14.94 9.10 -2.05
N LEU A 24 -15.33 8.46 -0.94
CA LEU A 24 -16.63 7.78 -0.81
C LEU A 24 -17.73 8.66 -0.21
N ALA A 25 -17.39 9.76 0.46
CA ALA A 25 -18.33 10.70 1.06
C ALA A 25 -19.43 11.20 0.09
N PRO A 26 -19.15 11.51 -1.19
CA PRO A 26 -20.18 11.93 -2.14
C PRO A 26 -21.26 10.87 -2.43
N PHE A 27 -20.99 9.60 -2.14
CA PHE A 27 -21.88 8.47 -2.44
C PHE A 27 -22.83 8.12 -1.27
N GLY A 28 -22.70 8.78 -0.12
CA GLY A 28 -23.58 8.58 1.04
C GLY A 28 -23.65 7.12 1.50
N TRP A 29 -24.86 6.60 1.69
CA TRP A 29 -25.09 5.24 2.21
C TRP A 29 -24.57 4.13 1.28
N THR A 30 -24.47 4.39 -0.02
CA THR A 30 -23.90 3.43 -0.97
C THR A 30 -22.39 3.22 -0.76
N GLY A 31 -21.70 4.22 -0.18
CA GLY A 31 -20.30 4.11 0.24
C GLY A 31 -20.11 3.06 1.33
N VAL A 32 -21.06 2.91 2.25
CA VAL A 32 -21.02 1.89 3.31
C VAL A 32 -21.14 0.49 2.71
N ALA A 33 -22.05 0.31 1.75
CA ALA A 33 -22.19 -0.96 1.03
C ALA A 33 -20.91 -1.31 0.23
N ALA A 34 -20.28 -0.32 -0.41
CA ALA A 34 -19.01 -0.50 -1.11
C ALA A 34 -17.88 -0.93 -0.15
N TRP A 35 -17.82 -0.35 1.05
CA TRP A 35 -16.89 -0.79 2.10
C TRP A 35 -17.15 -2.23 2.54
N GLY A 36 -18.42 -2.60 2.75
CA GLY A 36 -18.79 -3.98 3.09
C GLY A 36 -18.37 -4.97 2.01
N ALA A 37 -18.61 -4.65 0.73
CA ALA A 37 -18.18 -5.46 -0.39
C ALA A 37 -16.65 -5.58 -0.49
N ALA A 38 -15.92 -4.47 -0.28
CA ALA A 38 -14.46 -4.47 -0.29
C ALA A 38 -13.87 -5.35 0.84
N ILE A 39 -14.43 -5.26 2.05
CA ILE A 39 -14.04 -6.12 3.18
C ILE A 39 -14.30 -7.59 2.84
N GLY A 40 -15.49 -7.90 2.31
CA GLY A 40 -15.84 -9.25 1.89
C GLY A 40 -14.87 -9.81 0.85
N GLY A 41 -14.57 -9.04 -0.20
CA GLY A 41 -13.60 -9.42 -1.23
C GLY A 41 -12.19 -9.63 -0.67
N ALA A 42 -11.73 -8.75 0.22
CA ALA A 42 -10.42 -8.87 0.86
C ALA A 42 -10.33 -10.13 1.73
N MET A 43 -11.39 -10.46 2.49
CA MET A 43 -11.44 -11.67 3.31
C MET A 43 -11.44 -12.95 2.47
N LEU A 44 -12.17 -12.97 1.35
CA LEU A 44 -12.17 -14.09 0.42
C LEU A 44 -10.78 -14.32 -0.19
N LEU A 45 -10.11 -13.24 -0.61
CA LEU A 45 -8.74 -13.32 -1.12
C LEU A 45 -7.76 -13.80 -0.04
N ALA A 46 -7.87 -13.27 1.18
CA ALA A 46 -7.03 -13.69 2.30
C ALA A 46 -7.20 -15.19 2.60
N TYR A 47 -8.43 -15.70 2.56
CA TYR A 47 -8.72 -17.12 2.74
C TYR A 47 -8.06 -17.97 1.65
N VAL A 48 -8.25 -17.63 0.38
CA VAL A 48 -7.67 -18.36 -0.76
C VAL A 48 -6.14 -18.36 -0.70
N LEU A 49 -5.52 -17.21 -0.43
CA LEU A 49 -4.07 -17.09 -0.33
C LEU A 49 -3.50 -17.87 0.86
N THR A 50 -4.21 -17.90 1.99
CA THR A 50 -3.81 -18.69 3.17
C THR A 50 -3.84 -20.18 2.86
N GLN A 51 -4.91 -20.66 2.22
CA GLN A 51 -5.04 -22.07 1.81
C GLN A 51 -3.94 -22.46 0.80
N LEU A 52 -3.65 -21.60 -0.17
CA LEU A 52 -2.57 -21.82 -1.14
C LEU A 52 -1.19 -21.87 -0.48
N ALA A 53 -0.91 -20.94 0.44
CA ALA A 53 0.35 -20.93 1.19
C ALA A 53 0.52 -22.20 2.04
N ALA A 54 -0.56 -22.69 2.66
CA ALA A 54 -0.55 -23.93 3.43
C ALA A 54 -0.35 -25.17 2.55
N ALA A 55 -0.94 -25.19 1.35
CA ALA A 55 -0.80 -26.29 0.40
C ALA A 55 0.58 -26.36 -0.27
N LYS A 56 1.26 -25.21 -0.42
CA LYS A 56 2.55 -25.06 -1.11
C LYS A 56 3.59 -24.34 -0.23
N PRO A 57 3.99 -24.91 0.92
CA PRO A 57 4.86 -24.23 1.89
C PRO A 57 6.30 -23.99 1.40
N ALA A 58 6.73 -24.73 0.37
CA ALA A 58 8.05 -24.55 -0.26
C ALA A 58 8.08 -23.44 -1.32
N ALA A 59 6.93 -22.90 -1.74
CA ALA A 59 6.88 -21.86 -2.75
C ALA A 59 7.38 -20.53 -2.18
N THR A 60 8.20 -19.82 -2.96
CA THR A 60 8.83 -18.54 -2.56
C THR A 60 7.85 -17.34 -2.53
N GLY A 61 6.59 -17.53 -2.93
CA GLY A 61 5.54 -16.51 -2.83
C GLY A 61 4.31 -16.79 -3.71
N GLY A 62 3.26 -15.98 -3.55
CA GLY A 62 1.98 -16.17 -4.26
C GLY A 62 2.09 -16.17 -5.80
N ILE A 63 3.00 -15.38 -6.37
CA ILE A 63 3.26 -15.36 -7.82
C ILE A 63 3.89 -16.69 -8.29
N ALA A 64 4.79 -17.27 -7.50
CA ALA A 64 5.41 -18.56 -7.79
C ALA A 64 4.37 -19.70 -7.74
N ILE A 65 3.46 -19.65 -6.77
CA ILE A 65 2.34 -20.62 -6.66
C ILE A 65 1.46 -20.58 -7.92
N VAL A 66 1.16 -19.38 -8.43
CA VAL A 66 0.36 -19.22 -9.65
C VAL A 66 1.10 -19.75 -10.88
N GLY A 67 2.40 -19.47 -11.00
CA GLY A 67 3.22 -19.99 -12.09
C GLY A 67 3.33 -21.52 -12.09
N GLU A 68 3.44 -22.13 -10.90
CA GLU A 68 3.43 -23.59 -10.75
C GLU A 68 2.08 -24.23 -11.07
N ALA A 69 0.97 -23.56 -10.75
CA ALA A 69 -0.37 -24.12 -10.92
C ALA A 69 -0.97 -23.91 -12.32
N LEU A 70 -0.72 -22.74 -12.93
CA LEU A 70 -1.32 -22.32 -14.20
C LEU A 70 -0.31 -22.27 -15.36
N GLY A 71 0.97 -22.50 -15.07
CA GLY A 71 2.06 -22.44 -16.05
C GLY A 71 2.80 -21.10 -16.07
N PRO A 72 3.91 -21.03 -16.84
CA PRO A 72 4.84 -19.92 -16.78
C PRO A 72 4.26 -18.59 -17.28
N LEU A 73 3.40 -18.62 -18.30
CA LEU A 73 2.82 -17.39 -18.88
C LEU A 73 1.82 -16.71 -17.93
N PRO A 74 0.83 -17.42 -17.33
CA PRO A 74 -0.03 -16.81 -16.31
C PRO A 74 0.75 -16.31 -15.08
N GLY A 75 1.77 -17.06 -14.64
CA GLY A 75 2.65 -16.61 -13.55
C GLY A 75 3.36 -15.29 -13.89
N LEU A 76 3.89 -15.15 -15.10
CA LEU A 76 4.52 -13.92 -15.59
C LEU A 76 3.52 -12.76 -15.63
N LEU A 77 2.32 -12.98 -16.18
CA LEU A 77 1.30 -11.92 -16.29
C LEU A 77 0.84 -11.43 -14.92
N VAL A 78 0.64 -12.33 -13.96
CA VAL A 78 0.28 -11.98 -12.58
C VAL A 78 1.42 -11.23 -11.90
N GLY A 79 2.66 -11.71 -12.04
CA GLY A 79 3.83 -11.03 -11.48
C GLY A 79 4.03 -9.63 -12.07
N TRP A 80 3.87 -9.49 -13.39
CA TRP A 80 3.99 -8.21 -14.08
C TRP A 80 2.89 -7.23 -13.67
N SER A 81 1.64 -7.69 -13.65
CA SER A 81 0.50 -6.87 -13.23
C SER A 81 0.64 -6.41 -11.78
N TYR A 82 1.11 -7.30 -10.90
CA TYR A 82 1.41 -6.96 -9.51
C TYR A 82 2.51 -5.89 -9.42
N TRP A 83 3.60 -6.05 -10.16
CA TRP A 83 4.71 -5.09 -10.14
C TRP A 83 4.27 -3.69 -10.63
N VAL A 84 3.57 -3.61 -11.75
CA VAL A 84 3.01 -2.34 -12.26
C VAL A 84 2.02 -1.73 -11.27
N GLY A 85 1.19 -2.56 -10.63
CA GLY A 85 0.24 -2.13 -9.61
C GLY A 85 0.94 -1.50 -8.40
N VAL A 86 1.99 -2.15 -7.87
CA VAL A 86 2.79 -1.63 -6.75
C VAL A 86 3.47 -0.31 -7.11
N CYS A 87 4.07 -0.22 -8.30
CA CYS A 87 4.68 1.03 -8.79
C CYS A 87 3.67 2.18 -8.85
N SER A 88 2.47 1.90 -9.38
CA SER A 88 1.38 2.88 -9.49
C SER A 88 0.83 3.29 -8.12
N ALA A 89 0.66 2.34 -7.21
CA ALA A 89 0.20 2.60 -5.85
C ALA A 89 1.19 3.51 -5.09
N ASN A 90 2.49 3.23 -5.18
CA ASN A 90 3.52 4.07 -4.56
C ASN A 90 3.51 5.50 -5.11
N ALA A 91 3.29 5.67 -6.42
CA ALA A 91 3.16 6.99 -7.03
C ALA A 91 1.95 7.76 -6.48
N ILE A 92 0.78 7.12 -6.36
CA ILE A 92 -0.43 7.73 -5.80
C ILE A 92 -0.23 8.14 -4.34
N ILE A 93 0.40 7.27 -3.53
CA ILE A 93 0.69 7.56 -2.12
C ILE A 93 1.61 8.78 -2.00
N ALA A 94 2.68 8.83 -2.80
CA ALA A 94 3.62 9.95 -2.78
C ALA A 94 2.96 11.26 -3.23
N LEU A 95 2.17 11.25 -4.31
CA LEU A 95 1.40 12.40 -4.77
C LEU A 95 0.42 12.89 -3.70
N THR A 96 -0.26 11.97 -3.01
CA THR A 96 -1.18 12.29 -1.93
C THR A 96 -0.46 12.94 -0.76
N ALA A 97 0.71 12.41 -0.36
CA ALA A 97 1.53 12.99 0.70
C ALA A 97 1.97 14.42 0.37
N VAL A 98 2.41 14.68 -0.88
CA VAL A 98 2.78 16.02 -1.34
C VAL A 98 1.58 16.98 -1.32
N ARG A 99 0.41 16.51 -1.74
CA ARG A 99 -0.84 17.30 -1.70
C ARG A 99 -1.24 17.66 -0.27
N TYR A 100 -1.07 16.76 0.69
CA TYR A 100 -1.28 17.10 2.11
C TYR A 100 -0.21 18.08 2.62
N GLY A 101 1.05 17.92 2.21
CA GLY A 101 2.13 18.84 2.54
C GLY A 101 1.90 20.26 2.01
N ALA A 102 1.14 20.42 0.93
CA ALA A 102 0.79 21.71 0.36
C ALA A 102 -0.05 22.60 1.29
N ALA A 103 -0.71 22.02 2.31
CA ALA A 103 -1.35 22.80 3.37
C ALA A 103 -0.35 23.67 4.15
N PHE A 104 0.93 23.24 4.22
CA PHE A 104 2.01 23.98 4.87
C PHE A 104 2.89 24.73 3.87
N VAL A 105 3.14 24.13 2.70
CA VAL A 105 3.99 24.69 1.65
C VAL A 105 3.23 24.69 0.32
N PRO A 106 2.41 25.72 0.03
CA PRO A 106 1.56 25.76 -1.17
C PRO A 106 2.31 25.62 -2.50
N ALA A 107 3.59 26.00 -2.53
CA ALA A 107 4.47 25.85 -3.69
C ALA A 107 4.58 24.40 -4.20
N LEU A 108 4.39 23.40 -3.32
CA LEU A 108 4.45 21.99 -3.67
C LEU A 108 3.40 21.58 -4.71
N THR A 109 2.25 22.26 -4.74
CA THR A 109 1.18 22.01 -5.70
C THR A 109 0.91 23.18 -6.63
N ALA A 110 1.84 24.14 -6.72
CA ALA A 110 1.69 25.32 -7.57
C ALA A 110 1.61 24.96 -9.06
N THR A 111 2.29 23.88 -9.48
CA THR A 111 2.20 23.35 -10.84
C THR A 111 2.16 21.81 -10.82
N PRO A 112 1.64 21.17 -11.89
CA PRO A 112 1.72 19.72 -12.03
C PRO A 112 3.17 19.20 -11.96
N LEU A 113 4.11 19.95 -12.52
CA LEU A 113 5.54 19.63 -12.47
C LEU A 113 6.09 19.70 -11.04
N ALA A 114 5.77 20.75 -10.28
CA ALA A 114 6.18 20.86 -8.87
C ALA A 114 5.65 19.69 -8.03
N THR A 115 4.39 19.29 -8.27
CA THR A 115 3.76 18.15 -7.57
C THR A 115 4.46 16.84 -7.92
N ALA A 116 4.76 16.63 -9.21
CA ALA A 116 5.46 15.44 -9.69
C ALA A 116 6.87 15.35 -9.12
N LEU A 117 7.64 16.45 -9.18
CA LEU A 117 8.99 16.53 -8.62
C LEU A 117 8.98 16.26 -7.12
N GLY A 118 8.06 16.88 -6.36
CA GLY A 118 7.92 16.63 -4.93
C GLY A 118 7.66 15.15 -4.61
N ALA A 119 6.80 14.50 -5.40
CA ALA A 119 6.46 13.09 -5.21
C ALA A 119 7.66 12.18 -5.56
N THR A 120 8.36 12.48 -6.66
CA THR A 120 9.58 11.77 -7.06
C THR A 120 10.68 11.91 -6.02
N THR A 121 10.92 13.11 -5.50
CA THR A 121 11.91 13.35 -4.43
C THR A 121 11.55 12.57 -3.17
N LEU A 122 10.27 12.54 -2.78
CA LEU A 122 9.81 11.76 -1.63
C LEU A 122 10.04 10.25 -1.83
N ILE A 123 9.74 9.71 -3.01
CA ILE A 123 10.00 8.30 -3.33
C ILE A 123 11.49 7.99 -3.20
N TRP A 124 12.37 8.83 -3.75
CA TRP A 124 13.82 8.62 -3.66
C TRP A 124 14.36 8.75 -2.24
N ALA A 125 13.84 9.69 -1.44
CA ALA A 125 14.21 9.81 -0.03
C ALA A 125 13.84 8.55 0.76
N LEU A 126 12.61 8.03 0.57
CA LEU A 126 12.19 6.78 1.19
C LEU A 126 12.98 5.58 0.66
N THR A 127 13.33 5.57 -0.63
CA THR A 127 14.18 4.53 -1.22
C THR A 127 15.56 4.52 -0.58
N ALA A 128 16.19 5.70 -0.43
CA ALA A 128 17.48 5.82 0.25
C ALA A 128 17.42 5.34 1.71
N LEU A 129 16.34 5.66 2.42
CA LEU A 129 16.10 5.15 3.78
C LEU A 129 15.99 3.61 3.80
N ASN A 130 15.29 3.02 2.83
CA ASN A 130 15.18 1.57 2.70
C ASN A 130 16.53 0.91 2.36
N LEU A 131 17.36 1.56 1.54
CA LEU A 131 18.71 1.09 1.21
C LEU A 131 19.65 1.13 2.43
N GLY A 132 19.41 2.02 3.40
CA GLY A 132 20.15 2.08 4.68
C GLY A 132 19.92 0.87 5.59
N GLY A 133 18.88 0.07 5.34
CA GLY A 133 18.66 -1.23 5.96
C GLY A 133 17.29 -1.39 6.63
N ALA A 134 16.87 -2.65 6.77
CA ALA A 134 15.53 -3.00 7.28
C ALA A 134 15.25 -2.50 8.71
N LYS A 135 16.30 -2.30 9.52
CA LYS A 135 16.16 -1.78 10.89
C LYS A 135 15.72 -0.32 10.90
N ASP A 136 16.25 0.51 10.01
CA ASP A 136 15.92 1.93 9.95
C ASP A 136 14.58 2.16 9.25
N ALA A 137 14.27 1.38 8.22
CA ALA A 137 12.92 1.31 7.65
C ALA A 137 11.87 0.91 8.69
N GLY A 138 12.16 -0.11 9.50
CA GLY A 138 11.27 -0.55 10.57
C GLY A 138 11.03 0.52 11.64
N ARG A 139 12.08 1.23 12.07
CA ARG A 139 11.98 2.35 13.03
C ARG A 139 11.15 3.50 12.47
N PHE A 140 11.40 3.88 11.22
CA PHE A 140 10.62 4.92 10.55
C PHE A 140 9.14 4.52 10.46
N GLN A 141 8.84 3.26 10.14
CA GLN A 141 7.48 2.77 10.09
C GLN A 141 6.79 2.83 11.46
N VAL A 142 7.44 2.41 12.54
CA VAL A 142 6.90 2.55 13.90
C VAL A 142 6.59 4.01 14.24
N LEU A 143 7.51 4.93 13.93
CA LEU A 143 7.31 6.37 14.17
C LEU A 143 6.08 6.89 13.41
N THR A 144 5.97 6.57 12.12
CA THR A 144 4.81 7.01 11.31
C THR A 144 3.50 6.40 11.77
N THR A 145 3.51 5.17 12.28
CA THR A 145 2.32 4.54 12.87
C THR A 145 1.90 5.25 14.15
N LEU A 146 2.84 5.60 15.03
CA LEU A 146 2.51 6.38 16.25
C LEU A 146 1.94 7.75 15.89
N LEU A 147 2.53 8.44 14.89
CA LEU A 147 2.00 9.72 14.40
C LEU A 147 0.60 9.62 13.81
N LYS A 148 0.26 8.50 13.16
CA LYS A 148 -1.09 8.25 12.61
C LYS A 148 -2.14 8.03 13.70
N LEU A 149 -1.74 7.52 14.86
CA LEU A 149 -2.64 7.26 15.98
C LEU A 149 -2.94 8.51 16.80
N LEU A 150 -2.03 9.50 16.83
CA LEU A 150 -2.23 10.78 17.52
C LEU A 150 -3.53 11.52 17.17
N PRO A 151 -3.94 11.65 15.89
CA PRO A 151 -5.21 12.32 15.55
C PRO A 151 -6.46 11.44 15.75
N LEU A 152 -6.31 10.18 16.18
CA LEU A 152 -7.43 9.24 16.39
C LEU A 152 -7.84 9.12 17.87
N VAL A 153 -7.14 9.78 18.79
CA VAL A 153 -7.50 9.98 20.21
C VAL A 153 -7.89 11.44 20.43
#